data_AF-A0A9E7GT70-F1
#
_entry.id   AF-A0A9E7GT70-F1
#
_cell.length_a   1.000
_cell.length_b   1.000
_cell.length_c   1.000
_cell.angle_alpha   90.00
_cell.angle_beta   90.00
_cell.angle_gamma   90.00
#
_symmetry.space_group_name_H-M   'P 1'
#
loop_
_entity.id
_entity.type
_entity.pdbx_description
1 polymer ?
#
loop_
_entity_poly.entity_id
_entity_poly.type
_entity_poly.pdbx_seq_one_letter_code
_entity_poly.pdbx_strand_id
1 'polypeptide(L)'
;MQQANVHCVHCDSIPDEDIQVHQNWFFYPWHRWYLYFNERILGKLIGDDNFSLPFWNWDSLDGMMLPSIYADPSSPLYDKFRDAKHQPPCLVDFDFDETDPGFTDAQQIDHNLKIMYRQFFSNGKTPMLFLGSAYRAGDKPNPGGGSVENTPHNNVHTWTGDRTRPNFEDMGNFYSSGRDPIFFAHHANADRIWSLWKKLSRNHRDFNDSDWLNTSFLFYDENADLVRVTVKDCLNTQWLRYRYQDVKIPWVKARPTPKLTKARKAASGSLKPTAEAQFPVTLESPVSATLKRPKVGRSRKEKEEEEEVLIVEGIEFDRDHFIKFDVIVNATEGDGITPRDSEFAGSFVNAPHRHRHLKEENKGKTRLCLGITDLLEDIGGEDDDGVLVTIVPKAGKGKVSVGGLRIDFSK
;
A
#
# COMPACT_ATOMS: atom_id res chain seq x y z
N MET A 1 20.26 -10.74 11.98
CA MET A 1 21.02 -9.82 11.11
C MET A 1 21.01 -10.22 9.64
N GLN A 2 21.47 -11.42 9.24
CA GLN A 2 21.51 -11.74 7.80
C GLN A 2 20.12 -11.77 7.14
N GLN A 3 19.09 -12.30 7.83
CA GLN A 3 17.70 -12.21 7.35
C GLN A 3 17.29 -10.74 7.09
N ALA A 4 17.49 -9.84 8.05
CA ALA A 4 17.25 -8.41 7.86
C ALA A 4 17.98 -7.81 6.64
N ASN A 5 19.22 -8.25 6.38
CA ASN A 5 20.00 -7.82 5.23
C ASN A 5 19.42 -8.32 3.89
N VAL A 6 18.70 -9.45 3.85
CA VAL A 6 18.02 -9.93 2.64
C VAL A 6 17.02 -8.88 2.14
N HIS A 7 16.23 -8.31 3.05
CA HIS A 7 15.34 -7.19 2.74
C HIS A 7 16.12 -5.96 2.29
N CYS A 8 17.14 -5.56 3.04
CA CYS A 8 17.99 -4.44 2.66
C CYS A 8 18.54 -4.59 1.23
N VAL A 9 19.06 -5.75 0.83
CA VAL A 9 19.68 -5.93 -0.50
C VAL A 9 18.67 -5.84 -1.65
N HIS A 10 17.49 -6.47 -1.50
CA HIS A 10 16.47 -6.51 -2.56
C HIS A 10 15.61 -5.24 -2.64
N CYS A 11 15.71 -4.40 -1.61
CA CYS A 11 15.05 -3.11 -1.60
C CYS A 11 16.05 -2.01 -1.97
N ASP A 12 17.26 -2.03 -1.41
CA ASP A 12 18.23 -0.91 -1.38
C ASP A 12 19.27 -0.88 -2.49
N SER A 13 19.07 -1.64 -3.58
CA SER A 13 19.94 -1.70 -4.76
C SER A 13 21.44 -1.84 -4.45
N ILE A 14 21.99 -3.03 -4.70
CA ILE A 14 23.43 -3.16 -4.94
C ILE A 14 23.65 -2.80 -6.42
N PRO A 15 24.58 -1.89 -6.76
CA PRO A 15 24.85 -1.56 -8.15
C PRO A 15 25.30 -2.80 -8.93
N ASP A 16 24.76 -2.93 -10.15
CA ASP A 16 25.12 -3.82 -11.26
C ASP A 16 24.14 -4.96 -11.61
N GLU A 17 23.16 -5.33 -10.77
CA GLU A 17 22.02 -6.20 -11.17
C GLU A 17 20.75 -5.85 -10.36
N ASP A 18 20.09 -4.74 -10.75
CA ASP A 18 19.01 -4.09 -9.99
C ASP A 18 17.66 -4.85 -10.06
N ILE A 19 17.37 -5.69 -9.08
CA ILE A 19 16.01 -6.16 -8.80
C ILE A 19 15.44 -5.33 -7.66
N GLN A 20 14.50 -4.43 -7.97
CA GLN A 20 13.64 -3.77 -6.98
C GLN A 20 12.37 -4.62 -6.78
N VAL A 21 12.09 -5.02 -5.54
CA VAL A 21 10.92 -5.87 -5.22
C VAL A 21 9.70 -5.07 -4.77
N HIS A 22 9.86 -3.76 -4.52
CA HIS A 22 8.79 -2.83 -4.18
C HIS A 22 8.29 -2.04 -5.40
N GLN A 23 7.12 -1.44 -5.28
CA GLN A 23 6.44 -0.59 -6.25
C GLN A 23 6.20 -1.31 -7.59
N ASN A 24 5.93 -2.61 -7.52
CA ASN A 24 5.66 -3.47 -8.68
C ASN A 24 5.04 -4.83 -8.28
N TRP A 25 4.70 -5.63 -9.28
CA TRP A 25 4.07 -6.95 -9.14
C TRP A 25 4.88 -8.04 -8.39
N PHE A 26 6.13 -7.78 -7.99
CA PHE A 26 6.96 -8.70 -7.21
C PHE A 26 6.75 -8.57 -5.71
N PHE A 27 6.12 -7.49 -5.24
CA PHE A 27 5.93 -7.21 -3.82
C PHE A 27 5.41 -8.43 -3.05
N TYR A 28 4.26 -8.95 -3.45
CA TYR A 28 3.65 -10.09 -2.78
C TYR A 28 4.44 -11.41 -2.88
N PRO A 29 4.79 -11.92 -4.07
CA PRO A 29 5.47 -13.20 -4.17
C PRO A 29 6.88 -13.19 -3.57
N TRP A 30 7.62 -12.08 -3.66
CA TRP A 30 8.94 -11.98 -3.03
C TRP A 30 8.83 -12.03 -1.50
N HIS A 31 7.93 -11.24 -0.91
CA HIS A 31 7.74 -11.24 0.54
C HIS A 31 7.19 -12.57 1.06
N ARG A 32 6.33 -13.26 0.29
CA ARG A 32 5.88 -14.62 0.62
C ARG A 32 7.05 -15.59 0.73
N TRP A 33 7.96 -15.60 -0.24
CA TRP A 33 9.15 -16.45 -0.19
C TRP A 33 10.09 -16.07 0.95
N TYR A 34 10.25 -14.77 1.20
CA TYR A 34 11.06 -14.28 2.31
C TYR A 34 10.53 -14.77 3.66
N LEU A 35 9.21 -14.66 3.89
CA LEU A 35 8.56 -15.18 5.09
C LEU A 35 8.67 -16.70 5.19
N TYR A 36 8.46 -17.42 4.07
CA TYR A 36 8.52 -18.88 4.03
C TYR A 36 9.86 -19.41 4.54
N PHE A 37 10.98 -18.91 4.03
CA PHE A 37 12.29 -19.37 4.50
C PHE A 37 12.59 -18.89 5.92
N ASN A 38 12.18 -17.67 6.30
CA ASN A 38 12.36 -17.19 7.67
C ASN A 38 11.60 -18.05 8.69
N GLU A 39 10.34 -18.43 8.40
CA GLU A 39 9.54 -19.33 9.24
C GLU A 39 10.21 -20.69 9.42
N ARG A 40 10.70 -21.29 8.32
CA ARG A 40 11.39 -22.59 8.36
C ARG A 40 12.70 -22.55 9.12
N ILE A 41 13.49 -21.49 8.94
CA ILE A 41 14.74 -21.26 9.69
C ILE A 41 14.43 -21.19 11.18
N LEU A 42 13.41 -20.43 11.59
CA LEU A 42 13.01 -20.32 12.99
C LEU A 42 12.57 -21.68 13.56
N GLY A 43 11.73 -22.42 12.85
CA GLY A 43 11.31 -23.78 13.25
C GLY A 43 12.49 -24.73 13.42
N LYS A 44 13.43 -24.73 12.47
CA LYS A 44 14.66 -25.53 12.53
C LYS A 44 15.52 -25.22 13.75
N LEU A 45 15.68 -23.93 14.09
CA LEU A 45 16.51 -23.49 15.21
C LEU A 45 16.00 -23.98 16.57
N ILE A 46 14.69 -24.19 16.72
CA ILE A 46 14.06 -24.65 17.97
C ILE A 46 13.66 -26.13 17.93
N GLY A 47 13.86 -26.81 16.79
CA GLY A 47 13.47 -28.21 16.61
C GLY A 47 11.95 -28.42 16.53
N ASP A 48 11.21 -27.42 16.03
CA ASP A 48 9.76 -27.50 15.84
C ASP A 48 9.41 -27.39 14.34
N ASP A 49 9.17 -28.53 13.73
CA ASP A 49 8.77 -28.64 12.32
C ASP A 49 7.33 -28.11 12.07
N ASN A 50 6.56 -27.79 13.13
CA ASN A 50 5.23 -27.20 13.04
C ASN A 50 5.19 -25.73 13.48
N PHE A 51 6.35 -25.10 13.69
CA PHE A 51 6.43 -23.67 13.99
C PHE A 51 5.69 -22.85 12.93
N SER A 52 5.02 -21.78 13.36
CA SER A 52 4.37 -20.83 12.46
C SER A 52 4.55 -19.40 12.95
N LEU A 53 4.80 -18.49 12.01
CA LEU A 53 4.90 -17.06 12.30
C LEU A 53 3.53 -16.49 12.70
N PRO A 54 3.47 -15.61 13.72
CA PRO A 54 2.27 -14.83 13.94
C PRO A 54 2.09 -13.80 12.81
N PHE A 55 0.85 -13.37 12.60
CA PHE A 55 0.54 -12.21 11.77
C PHE A 55 0.00 -11.08 12.66
N TRP A 56 0.48 -9.85 12.45
CA TRP A 56 -0.09 -8.68 13.12
C TRP A 56 -1.44 -8.39 12.48
N ASN A 57 -2.52 -8.78 13.17
CA ASN A 57 -3.89 -8.70 12.69
C ASN A 57 -4.48 -7.27 12.70
N TRP A 58 -3.75 -6.30 12.16
CA TRP A 58 -4.12 -4.88 12.18
C TRP A 58 -5.44 -4.60 11.45
N ASP A 59 -5.90 -5.48 10.56
CA ASP A 59 -7.19 -5.33 9.86
C ASP A 59 -8.41 -5.79 10.70
N SER A 60 -8.20 -6.18 11.96
CA SER A 60 -9.27 -6.55 12.90
C SER A 60 -9.22 -5.69 14.16
N LEU A 61 -10.38 -5.52 14.81
CA LEU A 61 -10.56 -4.62 15.95
C LEU A 61 -9.52 -4.85 17.06
N ASP A 62 -9.37 -6.10 17.52
CA ASP A 62 -8.48 -6.45 18.63
C ASP A 62 -6.98 -6.47 18.24
N GLY A 63 -6.66 -6.33 16.95
CA GLY A 63 -5.30 -6.42 16.43
C GLY A 63 -4.72 -5.09 15.93
N MET A 64 -5.45 -3.98 16.04
CA MET A 64 -4.98 -2.65 15.60
C MET A 64 -3.87 -2.06 16.48
N MET A 65 -3.67 -2.54 17.70
CA MET A 65 -2.55 -2.11 18.55
C MET A 65 -1.27 -2.89 18.21
N LEU A 66 -0.11 -2.32 18.54
CA LEU A 66 1.14 -3.07 18.60
C LEU A 66 0.95 -4.31 19.50
N PRO A 67 1.14 -5.55 19.02
CA PRO A 67 0.85 -6.71 19.84
C PRO A 67 1.80 -6.78 21.05
N SER A 68 1.25 -7.12 22.22
CA SER A 68 1.97 -7.03 23.50
C SER A 68 3.29 -7.82 23.54
N ILE A 69 3.36 -8.95 22.82
CA ILE A 69 4.58 -9.76 22.71
C ILE A 69 5.75 -9.03 22.05
N TYR A 70 5.47 -8.02 21.22
CA TYR A 70 6.46 -7.13 20.61
C TYR A 70 6.71 -5.91 21.51
N ALA A 71 5.70 -5.42 22.22
CA ALA A 71 5.81 -4.20 23.04
C ALA A 71 6.58 -4.38 24.36
N ASP A 72 6.67 -5.61 24.89
CA ASP A 72 7.35 -5.91 26.15
C ASP A 72 8.89 -5.79 26.01
N PRO A 73 9.57 -4.85 26.71
CA PRO A 73 11.01 -4.67 26.63
C PRO A 73 11.87 -5.86 27.08
N SER A 74 11.27 -6.83 27.78
CA SER A 74 11.93 -8.08 28.17
C SER A 74 11.84 -9.19 27.11
N SER A 75 11.00 -9.01 26.10
CA SER A 75 10.79 -9.96 25.01
C SER A 75 11.96 -9.93 24.02
N PRO A 76 12.39 -11.08 23.46
CA PRO A 76 13.33 -11.10 22.34
C PRO A 76 12.74 -10.52 21.05
N LEU A 77 11.43 -10.26 21.01
CA LEU A 77 10.72 -9.64 19.91
C LEU A 77 10.68 -8.09 20.03
N TYR A 78 11.20 -7.55 21.13
CA TYR A 78 11.24 -6.11 21.35
C TYR A 78 12.27 -5.43 20.45
N ASP A 79 11.90 -4.26 19.96
CA ASP A 79 12.82 -3.31 19.36
C ASP A 79 12.62 -1.95 20.03
N LYS A 80 13.74 -1.31 20.40
CA LYS A 80 13.74 0.02 21.01
C LYS A 80 13.58 1.15 19.98
N PHE A 81 13.80 0.87 18.69
CA PHE A 81 13.68 1.83 17.60
C PHE A 81 12.27 1.76 17.00
N ARG A 82 11.28 1.91 17.86
CA ARG A 82 9.87 2.12 17.51
C ARG A 82 9.39 3.44 18.06
N ASP A 83 8.37 4.00 17.44
CA ASP A 83 7.80 5.26 17.88
C ASP A 83 7.29 5.17 19.34
N ALA A 84 7.83 6.02 20.20
CA ALA A 84 7.49 6.04 21.62
C ALA A 84 6.02 6.46 21.88
N LYS A 85 5.39 7.17 20.94
CA LYS A 85 3.97 7.58 21.05
C LYS A 85 3.00 6.50 20.57
N HIS A 86 3.48 5.54 19.79
CA HIS A 86 2.66 4.50 19.17
C HIS A 86 2.73 3.15 19.91
N GLN A 87 3.18 3.18 21.17
CA GLN A 87 3.11 2.02 22.05
C GLN A 87 1.65 1.77 22.47
N PRO A 88 1.29 0.52 22.86
CA PRO A 88 -0.05 0.23 23.37
C PRO A 88 -0.46 1.18 24.50
N PRO A 89 -1.71 1.67 24.53
CA PRO A 89 -2.85 1.19 23.74
C PRO A 89 -3.08 1.94 22.41
N CYS A 90 -2.09 2.62 21.83
CA CYS A 90 -2.27 3.36 20.58
C CYS A 90 -2.69 2.44 19.42
N LEU A 91 -3.75 2.82 18.69
CA LEU A 91 -4.20 2.13 17.49
C LEU A 91 -3.37 2.57 16.30
N VAL A 92 -2.99 1.61 15.45
CA VAL A 92 -2.31 1.88 14.18
C VAL A 92 -3.16 2.78 13.30
N ASP A 93 -2.52 3.73 12.61
CA ASP A 93 -3.19 4.63 11.67
C ASP A 93 -2.87 4.26 10.22
N PHE A 94 -3.88 3.79 9.49
CA PHE A 94 -3.74 3.44 8.07
C PHE A 94 -3.65 4.65 7.14
N ASP A 95 -3.92 5.85 7.64
CA ASP A 95 -3.77 7.10 6.91
C ASP A 95 -2.63 7.97 7.45
N PHE A 96 -1.73 7.38 8.24
CA PHE A 96 -0.66 8.11 8.93
C PHE A 96 0.12 9.01 7.97
N ASP A 97 0.30 10.27 8.37
CA ASP A 97 0.93 11.33 7.58
C ASP A 97 2.07 12.05 8.33
N GLU A 98 2.72 11.35 9.27
CA GLU A 98 3.68 11.87 10.28
C GLU A 98 3.07 12.69 11.42
N THR A 99 1.77 12.97 11.34
CA THR A 99 1.01 13.63 12.40
C THR A 99 0.08 12.66 13.12
N ASP A 100 0.08 12.72 14.45
CA ASP A 100 -0.82 11.92 15.28
C ASP A 100 -2.20 12.61 15.32
N PRO A 101 -3.27 11.98 14.84
CA PRO A 101 -4.57 12.63 14.80
C PRO A 101 -5.21 12.73 16.19
N GLY A 102 -6.02 13.76 16.41
CA GLY A 102 -6.83 13.92 17.62
C GLY A 102 -8.14 13.11 17.63
N PHE A 103 -8.18 11.97 16.94
CA PHE A 103 -9.38 11.14 16.80
C PHE A 103 -9.63 10.29 18.04
N THR A 104 -10.88 9.93 18.28
CA THR A 104 -11.23 8.86 19.22
C THR A 104 -10.93 7.49 18.62
N ASP A 105 -10.71 6.45 19.44
CA ASP A 105 -10.49 5.08 18.98
C ASP A 105 -11.58 4.60 18.00
N ALA A 106 -12.84 4.94 18.27
CA ALA A 106 -13.96 4.59 17.41
C ALA A 106 -13.85 5.24 16.01
N GLN A 107 -13.34 6.48 15.93
CA GLN A 107 -13.09 7.16 14.66
C GLN A 107 -11.90 6.54 13.93
N GLN A 108 -10.80 6.24 14.63
CA GLN A 108 -9.63 5.59 14.02
C GLN A 108 -9.98 4.21 13.46
N ILE A 109 -10.75 3.41 14.21
CA ILE A 109 -11.26 2.11 13.76
C ILE A 109 -12.11 2.29 12.51
N ASP A 110 -13.07 3.22 12.51
CA ASP A 110 -13.94 3.48 11.34
C ASP A 110 -13.13 3.86 10.08
N HIS A 111 -12.12 4.71 10.24
CA HIS A 111 -11.23 5.10 9.15
C HIS A 111 -10.41 3.91 8.64
N ASN A 112 -9.77 3.15 9.52
CA ASN A 112 -8.98 1.97 9.18
C ASN A 112 -9.82 0.92 8.42
N LEU A 113 -11.04 0.64 8.88
CA LEU A 113 -11.92 -0.33 8.23
C LEU A 113 -12.33 0.12 6.83
N LYS A 114 -12.62 1.41 6.64
CA LYS A 114 -12.97 1.97 5.33
C LYS A 114 -11.79 2.04 4.37
N ILE A 115 -10.59 2.31 4.88
CA ILE A 115 -9.36 2.19 4.10
C ILE A 115 -9.19 0.75 3.65
N MET A 116 -9.32 -0.24 4.53
CA MET A 116 -9.21 -1.64 4.14
C MET A 116 -10.24 -2.07 3.09
N TYR A 117 -11.50 -1.66 3.25
CA TYR A 117 -12.51 -1.90 2.22
C TYR A 117 -12.08 -1.31 0.87
N ARG A 118 -11.68 -0.04 0.86
CA ARG A 118 -11.29 0.68 -0.36
C ARG A 118 -10.10 0.01 -1.04
N GLN A 119 -9.04 -0.29 -0.30
CA GLN A 119 -7.80 -0.87 -0.86
C GLN A 119 -8.03 -2.29 -1.40
N PHE A 120 -8.96 -3.02 -0.80
CA PHE A 120 -9.26 -4.40 -1.19
C PHE A 120 -10.27 -4.51 -2.34
N PHE A 121 -11.35 -3.73 -2.33
CA PHE A 121 -12.46 -3.85 -3.28
C PHE A 121 -12.43 -2.80 -4.39
N SER A 122 -12.24 -1.54 -4.06
CA SER A 122 -12.33 -0.44 -5.03
C SER A 122 -10.99 -0.25 -5.74
N ASN A 123 -9.91 -0.01 -4.99
CA ASN A 123 -8.54 0.08 -5.51
C ASN A 123 -7.88 -1.28 -5.70
N GLY A 124 -8.53 -2.39 -5.36
CA GLY A 124 -8.01 -3.74 -5.51
C GLY A 124 -8.76 -4.56 -6.55
N LYS A 125 -9.55 -3.94 -7.44
CA LYS A 125 -10.53 -4.67 -8.26
C LYS A 125 -9.89 -5.57 -9.32
N THR A 126 -8.76 -5.16 -9.88
CA THR A 126 -8.00 -5.92 -10.91
C THR A 126 -6.65 -6.38 -10.35
N PRO A 127 -6.00 -7.39 -10.97
CA PRO A 127 -4.70 -7.87 -10.52
C PRO A 127 -3.64 -6.77 -10.55
N MET A 128 -3.67 -5.88 -11.55
CA MET A 128 -2.75 -4.75 -11.66
C MET A 128 -2.93 -3.73 -10.55
N LEU A 129 -4.18 -3.44 -10.18
CA LEU A 129 -4.47 -2.50 -9.10
C LEU A 129 -4.10 -3.07 -7.72
N PHE A 130 -4.29 -4.38 -7.50
CA PHE A 130 -4.01 -5.01 -6.21
C PHE A 130 -2.55 -5.44 -6.04
N LEU A 131 -1.98 -6.14 -7.02
CA LEU A 131 -0.63 -6.72 -6.95
C LEU A 131 0.46 -5.75 -7.41
N GLY A 132 0.12 -4.72 -8.18
CA GLY A 132 1.05 -3.74 -8.73
C GLY A 132 1.31 -3.90 -10.23
N SER A 133 2.06 -2.95 -10.77
CA SER A 133 2.37 -2.85 -12.20
C SER A 133 3.43 -3.85 -12.63
N ALA A 134 3.39 -4.21 -13.92
CA ALA A 134 4.37 -5.09 -14.53
C ALA A 134 5.79 -4.54 -14.46
N TYR A 135 6.75 -5.42 -14.16
CA TYR A 135 8.18 -5.12 -14.06
C TYR A 135 9.00 -6.28 -14.64
N ARG A 136 9.77 -6.02 -15.68
CA ARG A 136 10.54 -7.01 -16.44
C ARG A 136 12.02 -6.63 -16.49
N ALA A 137 12.85 -7.59 -16.86
CA ALA A 137 14.27 -7.33 -17.07
C ALA A 137 14.49 -6.20 -18.08
N GLY A 138 15.25 -5.18 -17.69
CA GLY A 138 15.50 -3.98 -18.50
C GLY A 138 14.51 -2.82 -18.26
N ASP A 139 13.43 -3.05 -17.51
CA ASP A 139 12.53 -1.97 -17.11
C ASP A 139 13.18 -1.07 -16.06
N LYS A 140 12.72 0.19 -16.02
CA LYS A 140 13.06 1.10 -14.93
C LYS A 140 12.33 0.66 -13.64
N PRO A 141 12.96 0.81 -12.46
CA PRO A 141 12.32 0.45 -11.19
C PRO A 141 11.09 1.33 -10.92
N ASN A 142 10.24 0.85 -10.00
CA ASN A 142 9.02 1.51 -9.53
C ASN A 142 7.96 1.82 -10.62
N PRO A 143 7.55 0.84 -11.45
CA PRO A 143 6.48 1.04 -12.43
C PRO A 143 5.10 1.34 -11.81
N GLY A 144 4.92 1.08 -10.50
CA GLY A 144 3.73 1.44 -9.72
C GLY A 144 3.31 0.30 -8.80
N GLY A 145 3.31 0.55 -7.48
CA GLY A 145 2.90 -0.43 -6.47
C GLY A 145 1.41 -0.76 -6.49
N GLY A 146 1.08 -1.87 -5.82
CA GLY A 146 -0.31 -2.30 -5.61
C GLY A 146 -1.01 -1.49 -4.52
N SER A 147 -2.34 -1.62 -4.44
CA SER A 147 -3.18 -0.86 -3.52
C SER A 147 -2.74 -1.01 -2.05
N VAL A 148 -2.56 -2.25 -1.59
CA VAL A 148 -2.21 -2.56 -0.19
C VAL A 148 -0.76 -2.22 0.13
N GLU A 149 0.17 -2.44 -0.82
CA GLU A 149 1.57 -2.02 -0.70
C GLU A 149 1.67 -0.51 -0.44
N ASN A 150 0.88 0.27 -1.19
CA ASN A 150 0.82 1.71 -1.00
C ASN A 150 0.12 2.07 0.33
N THR A 151 -1.06 1.52 0.60
CA THR A 151 -1.80 1.76 1.86
C THR A 151 -2.59 0.50 2.25
N PRO A 152 -2.49 -0.01 3.49
CA PRO A 152 -1.82 0.61 4.63
C PRO A 152 -0.37 0.17 4.84
N HIS A 153 0.22 -0.69 4.00
CA HIS A 153 1.57 -1.23 4.25
C HIS A 153 2.61 -0.14 4.53
N ASN A 154 2.80 0.82 3.61
CA ASN A 154 3.77 1.91 3.81
C ASN A 154 3.44 2.78 5.02
N ASN A 155 2.15 3.01 5.31
CA ASN A 155 1.72 3.76 6.49
C ASN A 155 2.12 3.03 7.79
N VAL A 156 1.89 1.72 7.87
CA VAL A 156 2.24 0.91 9.06
C VAL A 156 3.74 0.88 9.28
N HIS A 157 4.56 0.83 8.21
CA HIS A 157 6.01 0.97 8.31
C HIS A 157 6.42 2.26 9.02
N THR A 158 5.99 3.41 8.50
CA THR A 158 6.37 4.72 9.04
C THR A 158 5.72 4.99 10.40
N TRP A 159 4.48 4.52 10.65
CA TRP A 159 3.83 4.60 11.96
C TRP A 159 4.61 3.81 13.02
N THR A 160 5.20 2.66 12.66
CA THR A 160 5.92 1.83 13.65
C THR A 160 7.34 2.36 13.92
N GLY A 161 8.02 2.91 12.91
CA GLY A 161 9.40 3.39 13.01
C GLY A 161 9.59 4.55 13.99
N ASP A 162 10.75 4.63 14.65
CA ASP A 162 11.03 5.70 15.60
C ASP A 162 11.31 7.03 14.87
N ARG A 163 10.33 7.95 14.91
CA ARG A 163 10.41 9.28 14.31
C ARG A 163 11.57 10.16 14.82
N THR A 164 12.23 9.76 15.92
CA THR A 164 13.40 10.48 16.45
C THR A 164 14.72 10.01 15.82
N ARG A 165 14.69 8.91 15.06
CA ARG A 165 15.85 8.39 14.33
C ARG A 165 16.04 9.15 13.01
N PRO A 166 17.28 9.28 12.51
CA PRO A 166 17.55 10.07 11.31
C PRO A 166 16.80 9.63 10.05
N ASN A 167 16.38 8.37 9.97
CA ASN A 167 15.66 7.82 8.82
C ASN A 167 14.42 7.02 9.25
N PHE A 168 13.85 7.28 10.43
CA PHE A 168 12.71 6.52 10.99
C PHE A 168 13.02 5.03 11.24
N GLU A 169 14.27 4.69 11.54
CA GLU A 169 14.64 3.33 11.88
C GLU A 169 13.83 2.77 13.08
N ASP A 170 13.59 1.46 13.17
CA ASP A 170 13.95 0.46 12.16
C ASP A 170 12.83 0.28 11.12
N MET A 171 11.57 0.15 11.52
CA MET A 171 10.43 -0.14 10.64
C MET A 171 10.13 0.94 9.58
N GLY A 172 10.45 2.21 9.82
CA GLY A 172 10.11 3.32 8.93
C GLY A 172 11.03 3.47 7.73
N ASN A 173 12.03 2.60 7.55
CA ASN A 173 12.89 2.58 6.37
C ASN A 173 13.20 1.17 5.90
N PHE A 174 13.15 0.92 4.60
CA PHE A 174 13.34 -0.42 4.04
C PHE A 174 14.74 -1.01 4.28
N TYR A 175 15.82 -0.22 4.41
CA TYR A 175 17.14 -0.81 4.70
C TYR A 175 17.23 -1.39 6.13
N SER A 176 16.37 -0.92 7.04
CA SER A 176 16.39 -1.28 8.46
C SER A 176 15.19 -2.09 8.92
N SER A 177 14.08 -2.06 8.21
CA SER A 177 12.79 -2.60 8.67
C SER A 177 12.89 -4.06 9.13
N GLY A 178 13.60 -4.91 8.38
CA GLY A 178 13.80 -6.31 8.75
C GLY A 178 14.62 -6.56 10.03
N ARG A 179 15.18 -5.52 10.67
CA ARG A 179 15.88 -5.62 11.96
C ARG A 179 14.90 -5.68 13.13
N ASP A 180 13.72 -5.08 12.98
CA ASP A 180 12.64 -5.17 13.94
C ASP A 180 11.87 -6.48 13.74
N PRO A 181 11.76 -7.36 14.76
CA PRO A 181 11.01 -8.62 14.66
C PRO A 181 9.54 -8.46 14.22
N ILE A 182 8.90 -7.30 14.45
CA ILE A 182 7.51 -7.09 14.03
C ILE A 182 7.34 -6.97 12.52
N PHE A 183 8.41 -6.65 11.79
CA PHE A 183 8.42 -6.65 10.33
C PHE A 183 7.83 -7.94 9.76
N PHE A 184 8.25 -9.08 10.28
CA PHE A 184 7.80 -10.39 9.79
C PHE A 184 6.31 -10.62 10.09
N ALA A 185 5.80 -10.13 11.22
CA ALA A 185 4.37 -10.22 11.55
C ALA A 185 3.52 -9.25 10.72
N HIS A 186 4.05 -8.05 10.42
CA HIS A 186 3.41 -7.10 9.52
C HIS A 186 3.25 -7.69 8.11
N HIS A 187 4.35 -8.19 7.54
CA HIS A 187 4.33 -8.82 6.21
C HIS A 187 3.56 -10.14 6.19
N ALA A 188 3.53 -10.91 7.29
CA ALA A 188 2.65 -12.08 7.38
C ALA A 188 1.18 -11.68 7.26
N ASN A 189 0.77 -10.52 7.78
CA ASN A 189 -0.59 -10.04 7.52
C ASN A 189 -0.77 -9.54 6.09
N ALA A 190 0.21 -8.87 5.48
CA ALA A 190 0.16 -8.54 4.06
C ALA A 190 -0.03 -9.81 3.18
N ASP A 191 0.74 -10.87 3.44
CA ASP A 191 0.62 -12.15 2.77
C ASP A 191 -0.76 -12.82 2.97
N ARG A 192 -1.31 -12.72 4.20
CA ARG A 192 -2.69 -13.10 4.51
C ARG A 192 -3.69 -12.32 3.66
N ILE A 193 -3.52 -11.01 3.50
CA ILE A 193 -4.40 -10.15 2.70
C ILE A 193 -4.41 -10.59 1.22
N TRP A 194 -3.27 -10.99 0.62
CA TRP A 194 -3.26 -11.56 -0.73
C TRP A 194 -4.06 -12.86 -0.83
N SER A 195 -3.92 -13.74 0.17
CA SER A 195 -4.70 -14.98 0.24
C SER A 195 -6.20 -14.70 0.38
N LEU A 196 -6.58 -13.69 1.17
CA LEU A 196 -7.96 -13.24 1.32
C LEU A 196 -8.51 -12.60 0.05
N TRP A 197 -7.70 -11.83 -0.68
CA TRP A 197 -8.07 -11.18 -1.94
C TRP A 197 -8.67 -12.16 -2.93
N LYS A 198 -8.02 -13.31 -3.12
CA LYS A 198 -8.50 -14.40 -3.96
C LYS A 198 -9.70 -15.15 -3.37
N LYS A 199 -9.79 -15.26 -2.03
CA LYS A 199 -10.85 -16.02 -1.34
C LYS A 199 -12.19 -15.27 -1.33
N LEU A 200 -12.18 -13.95 -1.21
CA LEU A 200 -13.37 -13.14 -0.96
C LEU A 200 -14.11 -12.68 -2.23
N SER A 201 -13.51 -12.81 -3.40
CA SER A 201 -14.16 -12.48 -4.69
C SER A 201 -13.72 -13.44 -5.78
N ARG A 202 -14.66 -13.90 -6.62
CA ARG A 202 -14.37 -14.79 -7.76
C ARG A 202 -13.71 -14.06 -8.94
N ASN A 203 -13.75 -12.73 -8.92
CA ASN A 203 -13.16 -11.87 -9.95
C ASN A 203 -11.69 -11.57 -9.64
N HIS A 204 -11.27 -11.70 -8.39
CA HIS A 204 -9.90 -11.49 -7.97
C HIS A 204 -9.05 -12.71 -8.32
N ARG A 205 -8.09 -12.52 -9.22
CA ARG A 205 -7.23 -13.60 -9.75
C ARG A 205 -5.79 -13.11 -9.83
N ASP A 206 -4.84 -14.01 -9.63
CA ASP A 206 -3.44 -13.69 -9.89
C ASP A 206 -3.21 -13.42 -11.39
N PHE A 207 -2.08 -12.79 -11.73
CA PHE A 207 -1.67 -12.67 -13.12
C PHE A 207 -1.46 -14.04 -13.77
N ASN A 208 -1.81 -14.13 -15.05
CA ASN A 208 -1.48 -15.28 -15.91
C ASN A 208 -0.34 -14.93 -16.90
N ASP A 209 0.39 -13.86 -16.62
CA ASP A 209 1.52 -13.40 -17.44
C ASP A 209 2.73 -14.32 -17.22
N SER A 210 3.33 -14.80 -18.32
CA SER A 210 4.44 -15.75 -18.26
C SER A 210 5.71 -15.16 -17.65
N ASP A 211 5.95 -13.87 -17.81
CA ASP A 211 7.14 -13.20 -17.28
C ASP A 211 7.02 -13.09 -15.76
N TRP A 212 5.83 -12.75 -15.26
CA TRP A 212 5.55 -12.75 -13.83
C TRP A 212 5.67 -14.16 -13.24
N LEU A 213 4.98 -15.15 -13.82
CA LEU A 213 4.95 -16.53 -13.31
C LEU A 213 6.33 -17.19 -13.27
N ASN A 214 7.18 -16.92 -14.25
CA ASN A 214 8.52 -17.51 -14.35
C ASN A 214 9.61 -16.65 -13.71
N THR A 215 9.27 -15.49 -13.13
CA THR A 215 10.23 -14.73 -12.32
C THR A 215 10.74 -15.61 -11.18
N SER A 216 12.05 -15.57 -10.94
CA SER A 216 12.71 -16.37 -9.92
C SER A 216 13.51 -15.52 -8.95
N PHE A 217 13.54 -15.94 -7.68
CA PHE A 217 14.32 -15.31 -6.62
C PHE A 217 15.29 -16.32 -6.00
N LEU A 218 16.30 -15.83 -5.30
CA LEU A 218 17.27 -16.64 -4.57
C LEU A 218 17.17 -16.34 -3.07
N PHE A 219 17.04 -17.40 -2.27
CA PHE A 219 17.01 -17.33 -0.81
C PHE A 219 17.87 -18.45 -0.23
N TYR A 220 18.40 -18.24 0.98
CA TYR A 220 18.96 -19.34 1.75
C TYR A 220 17.84 -20.04 2.53
N ASP A 221 17.84 -21.38 2.51
CA ASP A 221 16.90 -22.19 3.28
C ASP A 221 17.38 -22.45 4.72
N GLU A 222 16.63 -23.27 5.47
CA GLU A 222 16.99 -23.66 6.83
C GLU A 222 18.26 -24.52 6.98
N ASN A 223 18.81 -25.03 5.88
CA ASN A 223 20.07 -25.77 5.82
C ASN A 223 21.24 -24.90 5.34
N ALA A 224 21.00 -23.61 5.11
CA ALA A 224 21.93 -22.66 4.51
C ALA A 224 22.31 -23.01 3.05
N ASP A 225 21.44 -23.73 2.35
CA ASP A 225 21.56 -23.96 0.91
C ASP A 225 20.92 -22.79 0.14
N LEU A 226 21.56 -22.37 -0.96
CA LEU A 226 21.02 -21.33 -1.83
C LEU A 226 19.97 -21.93 -2.77
N VAL A 227 18.71 -21.56 -2.57
CA VAL A 227 17.56 -22.11 -3.29
C VAL A 227 16.99 -21.09 -4.26
N ARG A 228 16.74 -21.53 -5.50
CA ARG A 228 15.98 -20.78 -6.49
C ARG A 228 14.51 -21.15 -6.39
N VAL A 229 13.67 -20.13 -6.23
CA VAL A 229 12.21 -20.26 -6.17
C VAL A 229 11.56 -19.44 -7.28
N THR A 230 10.35 -19.79 -7.69
CA THR A 230 9.62 -19.02 -8.72
C THR A 230 8.28 -18.52 -8.20
N VAL A 231 7.76 -17.46 -8.84
CA VAL A 231 6.46 -16.86 -8.47
C VAL A 231 5.32 -17.87 -8.60
N LYS A 232 5.27 -18.64 -9.69
CA LYS A 232 4.22 -19.65 -9.89
C LYS A 232 4.16 -20.70 -8.77
N ASP A 233 5.29 -20.98 -8.11
CA ASP A 233 5.38 -22.00 -7.06
C ASP A 233 4.85 -21.50 -5.69
N CYS A 234 4.59 -20.19 -5.53
CA CYS A 234 4.05 -19.63 -4.28
C CYS A 234 2.60 -19.14 -4.36
N LEU A 235 1.91 -19.35 -5.48
CA LEU A 235 0.54 -18.85 -5.66
C LEU A 235 -0.47 -19.48 -4.69
N ASN A 236 -0.21 -20.70 -4.24
CA ASN A 236 -1.05 -21.41 -3.28
C ASN A 236 -0.26 -21.77 -2.03
N THR A 237 -0.64 -21.18 -0.89
CA THR A 237 0.04 -21.40 0.40
C THR A 237 -0.02 -22.87 0.86
N GLN A 238 -1.00 -23.65 0.38
CA GLN A 238 -1.08 -25.08 0.69
C GLN A 238 0.06 -25.88 0.07
N TRP A 239 0.60 -25.48 -1.10
CA TRP A 239 1.79 -26.10 -1.67
C TRP A 239 3.02 -25.83 -0.80
N LEU A 240 3.05 -24.67 -0.15
CA LEU A 240 4.05 -24.24 0.82
C LEU A 240 3.78 -24.76 2.24
N ARG A 241 2.70 -25.55 2.43
CA ARG A 241 2.32 -26.21 3.69
C ARG A 241 1.98 -25.26 4.85
N TYR A 242 1.54 -24.03 4.58
CA TYR A 242 1.04 -23.13 5.61
C TYR A 242 -0.34 -22.54 5.25
N ARG A 243 -1.05 -22.07 6.28
CA ARG A 243 -2.30 -21.32 6.16
C ARG A 243 -2.45 -20.37 7.34
N TYR A 244 -3.20 -19.31 7.14
CA TYR A 244 -3.58 -18.41 8.23
C TYR A 244 -4.77 -18.96 9.01
N GLN A 245 -4.79 -18.70 10.31
CA GLN A 245 -5.96 -18.90 11.14
C GLN A 245 -7.11 -18.03 10.63
N ASP A 246 -8.31 -18.62 10.50
CA ASP A 246 -9.50 -17.85 10.17
C ASP A 246 -9.87 -16.94 11.37
N VAL A 247 -9.92 -15.64 11.10
CA VAL A 247 -10.30 -14.59 12.05
C VAL A 247 -11.39 -13.71 11.44
N LYS A 248 -12.07 -12.91 12.27
CA LYS A 248 -13.09 -11.98 11.78
C LYS A 248 -12.46 -10.95 10.83
N ILE A 249 -13.21 -10.59 9.79
CA ILE A 249 -12.79 -9.64 8.76
C ILE A 249 -13.83 -8.50 8.74
N PRO A 250 -13.77 -7.55 9.70
CA PRO A 250 -14.83 -6.57 9.92
C PRO A 250 -14.99 -5.56 8.77
N TRP A 251 -13.93 -5.32 8.00
CA TRP A 251 -13.91 -4.33 6.92
C TRP A 251 -14.68 -4.75 5.67
N VAL A 252 -15.08 -6.02 5.50
CA VAL A 252 -15.78 -6.47 4.27
C VAL A 252 -17.14 -5.79 4.02
N LYS A 253 -17.69 -5.13 5.04
CA LYS A 253 -18.94 -4.34 4.95
C LYS A 253 -18.72 -2.83 5.18
N ALA A 254 -17.47 -2.39 5.29
CA ALA A 254 -17.12 -1.01 5.61
C ALA A 254 -16.96 -0.16 4.34
N ARG A 255 -17.93 -0.19 3.42
CA ARG A 255 -17.91 0.70 2.24
C ARG A 255 -17.89 2.16 2.70
N PRO A 256 -17.03 3.02 2.14
CA PRO A 256 -17.09 4.47 2.35
C PRO A 256 -18.48 5.05 2.05
N THR A 257 -18.77 6.21 2.61
CA THR A 257 -20.07 6.87 2.42
C THR A 257 -19.88 8.28 1.86
N PRO A 258 -20.67 8.74 0.88
CA PRO A 258 -20.46 10.04 0.24
C PRO A 258 -20.85 11.19 1.18
N LYS A 259 -19.96 12.16 1.36
CA LYS A 259 -20.15 13.29 2.27
C LYS A 259 -20.95 14.43 1.64
N LEU A 260 -20.74 14.68 0.34
CA LEU A 260 -21.23 15.88 -0.34
C LEU A 260 -22.51 15.68 -1.16
N THR A 261 -23.13 14.49 -1.09
CA THR A 261 -24.32 14.12 -1.88
C THR A 261 -25.43 15.18 -1.90
N LYS A 262 -25.72 15.80 -0.74
CA LYS A 262 -26.77 16.83 -0.63
C LYS A 262 -26.39 18.13 -1.32
N ALA A 263 -25.15 18.58 -1.13
CA ALA A 263 -24.63 19.80 -1.76
C ALA A 263 -24.59 19.63 -3.29
N ARG A 264 -24.20 18.44 -3.74
CA ARG A 264 -24.16 18.10 -5.16
C ARG A 264 -25.54 18.09 -5.82
N LYS A 265 -26.56 17.50 -5.19
CA LYS A 265 -27.94 17.54 -5.72
C LYS A 265 -28.48 18.98 -5.89
N ALA A 266 -27.98 19.92 -5.09
CA ALA A 266 -28.34 21.33 -5.19
C ALA A 266 -27.55 22.07 -6.28
N ALA A 267 -26.33 21.62 -6.62
CA ALA A 267 -25.51 22.17 -7.67
C ALA A 267 -25.85 21.48 -9.02
N SER A 268 -26.53 22.19 -9.93
CA SER A 268 -26.83 21.67 -11.27
C SER A 268 -25.60 21.69 -12.17
N GLY A 269 -24.68 20.74 -12.00
CA GLY A 269 -23.51 20.55 -12.87
C GLY A 269 -22.24 20.05 -12.17
N SER A 270 -21.21 19.75 -12.96
CA SER A 270 -19.88 19.33 -12.48
C SER A 270 -19.21 20.44 -11.67
N LEU A 271 -18.64 20.09 -10.51
CA LEU A 271 -17.79 21.00 -9.73
C LEU A 271 -16.61 21.46 -10.59
N LYS A 272 -16.36 22.76 -10.62
CA LYS A 272 -15.19 23.35 -11.28
C LYS A 272 -14.20 23.83 -10.22
N PRO A 273 -12.89 23.69 -10.46
CA PRO A 273 -11.90 24.20 -9.52
C PRO A 273 -11.87 25.73 -9.55
N THR A 274 -11.40 26.33 -8.45
CA THR A 274 -11.10 27.77 -8.40
C THR A 274 -9.97 28.14 -9.36
N ALA A 275 -9.00 27.23 -9.56
CA ALA A 275 -7.91 27.35 -10.52
C ALA A 275 -7.51 25.96 -11.04
N GLU A 276 -7.27 25.86 -12.35
CA GLU A 276 -6.77 24.63 -12.99
C GLU A 276 -5.25 24.54 -12.83
N ALA A 277 -4.77 23.37 -12.38
CA ALA A 277 -3.35 23.11 -12.23
C ALA A 277 -2.64 22.99 -13.59
N GLN A 278 -1.40 23.47 -13.67
CA GLN A 278 -0.52 23.27 -14.81
C GLN A 278 0.53 22.22 -14.46
N PHE A 279 0.55 21.11 -15.19
CA PHE A 279 1.50 20.02 -14.98
C PHE A 279 2.72 20.13 -15.91
N PRO A 280 3.92 19.68 -15.49
CA PRO A 280 4.24 19.11 -14.18
C PRO A 280 4.18 20.16 -13.06
N VAL A 281 3.79 19.75 -11.85
CA VAL A 281 3.66 20.64 -10.69
C VAL A 281 4.30 20.03 -9.46
N THR A 282 5.07 20.83 -8.72
CA THR A 282 5.59 20.47 -7.39
C THR A 282 4.52 20.72 -6.34
N LEU A 283 4.23 19.71 -5.51
CA LEU A 283 3.15 19.77 -4.53
C LEU A 283 3.61 20.48 -3.24
N GLU A 284 3.44 21.80 -3.20
CA GLU A 284 3.62 22.61 -1.98
C GLU A 284 2.28 22.89 -1.28
N SER A 285 1.20 22.96 -2.05
CA SER A 285 -0.18 23.20 -1.64
C SER A 285 -1.12 22.32 -2.47
N PRO A 286 -2.41 22.23 -2.12
CA PRO A 286 -3.36 21.47 -2.92
C PRO A 286 -3.48 22.01 -4.34
N VAL A 287 -3.61 21.09 -5.29
CA VAL A 287 -3.81 21.39 -6.70
C VAL A 287 -5.02 20.64 -7.22
N SER A 288 -5.78 21.27 -8.12
CA SER A 288 -6.98 20.68 -8.69
C SER A 288 -6.95 20.72 -10.21
N ALA A 289 -7.50 19.69 -10.84
CA ALA A 289 -7.70 19.65 -12.29
C ALA A 289 -9.01 18.97 -12.65
N THR A 290 -9.68 19.48 -13.68
CA THR A 290 -10.86 18.82 -14.26
C THR A 290 -10.43 17.81 -15.32
N LEU A 291 -10.81 16.54 -15.14
CA LEU A 291 -10.48 15.46 -16.07
C LEU A 291 -11.70 15.03 -16.86
N LYS A 292 -11.55 14.96 -18.19
CA LYS A 292 -12.56 14.34 -19.04
C LYS A 292 -12.55 12.82 -18.84
N ARG A 293 -13.73 12.23 -18.73
CA ARG A 293 -13.88 10.78 -18.61
C ARG A 293 -13.91 10.12 -20.01
N PRO A 294 -13.26 8.95 -20.19
CA PRO A 294 -13.30 8.25 -21.47
C PRO A 294 -14.71 7.80 -21.88
N LYS A 295 -15.56 7.45 -20.90
CA LYS A 295 -16.94 7.01 -21.11
C LYS A 295 -17.80 7.27 -19.87
N VAL A 296 -19.04 7.70 -20.10
CA VAL A 296 -20.05 7.96 -19.05
C VAL A 296 -21.21 6.97 -19.16
N GLY A 297 -22.04 6.86 -18.12
CA GLY A 297 -23.26 6.04 -18.15
C GLY A 297 -23.01 4.56 -18.44
N ARG A 298 -21.89 4.01 -17.96
CA ARG A 298 -21.49 2.62 -18.21
C ARG A 298 -22.49 1.64 -17.60
N SER A 299 -22.86 0.61 -18.35
CA SER A 299 -23.70 -0.48 -17.86
C SER A 299 -22.98 -1.30 -16.78
N ARG A 300 -23.75 -2.03 -15.97
CA ARG A 300 -23.20 -2.94 -14.96
C ARG A 300 -22.20 -3.95 -15.56
N LYS A 301 -22.49 -4.49 -16.74
CA LYS A 301 -21.61 -5.44 -17.41
C LYS A 301 -20.26 -4.81 -17.78
N GLU A 302 -20.28 -3.60 -18.33
CA GLU A 302 -19.04 -2.91 -18.70
C GLU A 302 -18.17 -2.58 -17.48
N LYS A 303 -18.79 -2.24 -16.34
CA LYS A 303 -18.08 -2.02 -15.08
C LYS A 303 -17.51 -3.29 -14.46
N GLU A 304 -18.15 -4.43 -14.69
CA GLU A 304 -17.67 -5.75 -14.24
C GLU A 304 -16.51 -6.27 -15.13
N GLU A 305 -16.46 -5.84 -16.40
CA GLU A 305 -15.41 -6.22 -17.37
C GLU A 305 -14.20 -5.28 -17.35
N GLU A 306 -14.40 -3.98 -17.08
CA GLU A 306 -13.35 -2.96 -17.06
C GLU A 306 -13.55 -2.00 -15.88
N GLU A 307 -12.51 -1.84 -15.06
CA GLU A 307 -12.47 -0.83 -13.99
C GLU A 307 -12.07 0.53 -14.57
N GLU A 308 -12.79 1.60 -14.22
CA GLU A 308 -12.38 2.97 -14.51
C GLU A 308 -11.36 3.43 -13.48
N VAL A 309 -10.17 3.81 -13.93
CA VAL A 309 -9.00 4.06 -13.09
C VAL A 309 -8.54 5.51 -13.25
N LEU A 310 -8.44 6.21 -12.13
CA LEU A 310 -7.73 7.49 -12.04
C LEU A 310 -6.23 7.22 -11.90
N ILE A 311 -5.43 7.83 -12.77
CA ILE A 311 -3.98 7.65 -12.81
C ILE A 311 -3.30 8.99 -12.54
N VAL A 312 -2.48 9.01 -11.49
CA VAL A 312 -1.53 10.10 -11.21
C VAL A 312 -0.19 9.71 -11.81
N GLU A 313 0.22 10.38 -12.88
CA GLU A 313 1.39 10.01 -13.68
C GLU A 313 2.61 10.87 -13.38
N GLY A 314 3.79 10.28 -13.56
CA GLY A 314 5.06 10.99 -13.43
C GLY A 314 5.25 11.56 -12.03
N ILE A 315 4.91 10.78 -11.00
CA ILE A 315 5.16 11.14 -9.61
C ILE A 315 6.68 11.05 -9.41
N GLU A 316 7.35 12.19 -9.26
CA GLU A 316 8.79 12.25 -9.00
C GLU A 316 9.03 12.76 -7.58
N PHE A 317 9.83 12.05 -6.79
CA PHE A 317 9.94 12.30 -5.34
C PHE A 317 11.31 11.98 -4.76
N ASP A 318 11.66 12.57 -3.61
CA ASP A 318 12.86 12.22 -2.83
C ASP A 318 12.62 10.89 -2.10
N ARG A 319 13.36 9.83 -2.43
CA ARG A 319 13.12 8.47 -1.92
C ARG A 319 13.36 8.34 -0.41
N ASP A 320 14.34 9.08 0.11
CA ASP A 320 14.74 9.08 1.51
C ASP A 320 13.76 9.84 2.44
N HIS A 321 12.71 10.44 1.89
CA HIS A 321 11.67 11.11 2.65
C HIS A 321 10.39 10.31 2.64
N PHE A 322 9.63 10.40 3.73
CA PHE A 322 8.25 9.95 3.73
C PHE A 322 7.43 10.96 2.92
N ILE A 323 6.75 10.47 1.91
CA ILE A 323 5.93 11.30 1.02
C ILE A 323 4.51 10.79 1.10
N LYS A 324 3.56 11.70 1.35
CA LYS A 324 2.15 11.38 1.28
C LYS A 324 1.36 12.52 0.64
N PHE A 325 0.51 12.18 -0.30
CA PHE A 325 -0.56 13.07 -0.74
C PHE A 325 -1.85 12.28 -0.91
N ASP A 326 -2.97 12.92 -0.60
CA ASP A 326 -4.29 12.35 -0.78
C ASP A 326 -4.87 12.78 -2.12
N VAL A 327 -5.71 11.94 -2.71
CA VAL A 327 -6.44 12.19 -3.95
C VAL A 327 -7.92 12.13 -3.64
N ILE A 328 -8.61 13.26 -3.83
CA ILE A 328 -10.06 13.38 -3.64
C ILE A 328 -10.74 13.74 -4.96
N VAL A 329 -11.93 13.19 -5.19
CA VAL A 329 -12.68 13.33 -6.44
C VAL A 329 -14.00 14.03 -6.16
N ASN A 330 -14.35 15.01 -7.00
CA ASN A 330 -15.50 15.91 -6.87
C ASN A 330 -15.58 16.58 -5.49
N ALA A 331 -14.42 16.96 -4.96
CA ALA A 331 -14.27 17.70 -3.72
C ALA A 331 -12.97 18.54 -3.72
N THR A 332 -12.90 19.49 -2.81
CA THR A 332 -11.75 20.36 -2.56
C THR A 332 -11.21 20.14 -1.14
N GLU A 333 -9.99 20.65 -0.84
CA GLU A 333 -9.42 20.54 0.50
C GLU A 333 -10.34 21.12 1.59
N GLY A 334 -11.03 22.23 1.29
CA GLY A 334 -11.92 22.91 2.23
C GLY A 334 -13.16 22.11 2.64
N ASP A 335 -13.51 21.05 1.91
CA ASP A 335 -14.67 20.20 2.22
C ASP A 335 -14.40 19.23 3.39
N GLY A 336 -13.16 19.17 3.87
CA GLY A 336 -12.75 18.33 5.00
C GLY A 336 -13.01 16.85 4.73
N ILE A 337 -12.75 16.39 3.50
CA ILE A 337 -12.84 14.99 3.11
C ILE A 337 -11.85 14.18 3.93
N THR A 338 -12.28 13.03 4.41
CA THR A 338 -11.49 12.09 5.22
C THR A 338 -11.55 10.69 4.61
N PRO A 339 -10.72 9.73 5.06
CA PRO A 339 -10.73 8.38 4.50
C PRO A 339 -12.06 7.63 4.63
N ARG A 340 -13.00 8.13 5.44
CA ARG A 340 -14.34 7.54 5.58
C ARG A 340 -15.27 7.87 4.41
N ASP A 341 -14.95 8.91 3.67
CA ASP A 341 -15.83 9.53 2.69
C ASP A 341 -15.60 8.92 1.30
N SER A 342 -16.66 8.74 0.51
CA SER A 342 -16.52 8.14 -0.84
C SER A 342 -15.70 9.04 -1.76
N GLU A 343 -15.74 10.36 -1.58
CA GLU A 343 -14.93 11.34 -2.33
C GLU A 343 -13.41 11.12 -2.15
N PHE A 344 -12.97 10.45 -1.08
CA PHE A 344 -11.58 10.05 -0.89
C PHE A 344 -11.25 8.84 -1.77
N ALA A 345 -10.52 9.06 -2.87
CA ALA A 345 -10.14 8.00 -3.81
C ALA A 345 -8.96 7.16 -3.30
N GLY A 346 -8.07 7.76 -2.51
CA GLY A 346 -6.89 7.10 -1.96
C GLY A 346 -5.75 8.08 -1.75
N SER A 347 -4.57 7.55 -1.51
CA SER A 347 -3.35 8.35 -1.30
C SER A 347 -2.20 7.74 -2.10
N PHE A 348 -1.19 8.54 -2.41
CA PHE A 348 0.16 8.03 -2.68
C PHE A 348 0.93 8.03 -1.35
N VAL A 349 1.65 6.96 -1.04
CA VAL A 349 2.50 6.86 0.14
C VAL A 349 3.85 6.25 -0.23
N ASN A 350 4.94 6.96 0.03
CA ASN A 350 6.29 6.44 -0.04
C ASN A 350 6.84 6.22 1.38
N ALA A 351 7.16 4.96 1.73
CA ALA A 351 8.00 4.70 2.88
C ALA A 351 9.47 5.05 2.53
N PRO A 352 10.19 5.77 3.41
CA PRO A 352 11.57 6.16 3.18
C PRO A 352 12.47 5.01 2.73
N HIS A 353 13.31 5.34 1.75
CA HIS A 353 14.29 4.45 1.18
C HIS A 353 15.59 5.20 0.90
N ARG A 354 16.67 4.84 1.60
CA ARG A 354 17.96 5.55 1.51
C ARG A 354 19.10 4.67 1.00
N HIS A 355 19.47 4.90 -0.25
CA HIS A 355 20.65 4.29 -0.88
C HIS A 355 21.96 4.82 -0.30
N ARG A 356 22.79 3.92 0.26
CA ARG A 356 24.10 4.27 0.85
C ARG A 356 25.15 4.74 -0.15
N HIS A 357 24.99 4.47 -1.45
CA HIS A 357 26.08 4.54 -2.42
C HIS A 357 25.95 5.58 -3.54
N LEU A 358 24.81 6.25 -3.72
CA LEU A 358 24.59 7.16 -4.86
C LEU A 358 23.97 8.49 -4.43
N LYS A 359 24.79 9.55 -4.38
CA LYS A 359 24.34 10.91 -4.03
C LYS A 359 23.50 11.59 -5.13
N GLU A 360 23.57 11.12 -6.37
CA GLU A 360 22.94 11.77 -7.54
C GLU A 360 21.62 11.09 -7.98
N GLU A 361 21.26 9.93 -7.43
CA GLU A 361 20.09 9.11 -7.86
C GLU A 361 18.98 8.96 -6.80
N ASN A 362 18.92 9.86 -5.81
CA ASN A 362 17.94 9.77 -4.71
C ASN A 362 16.49 10.13 -5.12
N LYS A 363 16.19 10.20 -6.42
CA LYS A 363 14.86 10.49 -6.96
C LYS A 363 14.14 9.21 -7.36
N GLY A 364 12.92 9.04 -6.87
CA GLY A 364 11.97 8.03 -7.32
C GLY A 364 11.12 8.58 -8.45
N LYS A 365 10.70 7.72 -9.37
CA LYS A 365 9.66 8.02 -10.35
C LYS A 365 8.68 6.87 -10.39
N THR A 366 7.39 7.14 -10.28
CA THR A 366 6.33 6.13 -10.26
C THR A 366 5.00 6.71 -10.76
N ARG A 367 3.92 5.95 -10.62
CA ARG A 367 2.53 6.36 -10.81
C ARG A 367 1.66 5.79 -9.69
N LEU A 368 0.52 6.44 -9.46
CA LEU A 368 -0.54 5.92 -8.60
C LEU A 368 -1.77 5.60 -9.47
N CYS A 369 -2.38 4.42 -9.26
CA CYS A 369 -3.60 3.99 -9.93
C CYS A 369 -4.69 3.76 -8.88
N LEU A 370 -5.85 4.43 -9.03
CA LEU A 370 -6.98 4.34 -8.09
C LEU A 370 -8.23 3.93 -8.86
N GLY A 371 -8.91 2.87 -8.41
CA GLY A 371 -10.19 2.45 -8.97
C GLY A 371 -11.29 3.41 -8.53
N ILE A 372 -11.97 4.04 -9.48
CA ILE A 372 -12.96 5.09 -9.21
C ILE A 372 -14.38 4.70 -9.61
N THR A 373 -14.62 3.48 -10.12
CA THR A 373 -15.98 3.07 -10.53
C THR A 373 -16.96 3.11 -9.36
N ASP A 374 -16.60 2.46 -8.24
CA ASP A 374 -17.45 2.43 -7.03
C ASP A 374 -17.62 3.82 -6.42
N LEU A 375 -16.55 4.63 -6.48
CA LEU A 375 -16.56 6.02 -6.03
C LEU A 375 -17.59 6.83 -6.82
N LEU A 376 -17.55 6.75 -8.15
CA LEU A 376 -18.45 7.51 -9.04
C LEU A 376 -19.91 7.10 -8.84
N GLU A 377 -20.18 5.81 -8.59
CA GLU A 377 -21.51 5.34 -8.18
C GLU A 377 -21.95 6.00 -6.86
N ASP A 378 -21.10 5.94 -5.82
CA ASP A 378 -21.42 6.44 -4.49
C ASP A 378 -21.75 7.94 -4.50
N ILE A 379 -20.94 8.72 -5.22
CA ILE A 379 -21.11 10.18 -5.28
C ILE A 379 -22.14 10.63 -6.33
N GLY A 380 -22.72 9.69 -7.10
CA GLY A 380 -23.67 9.96 -8.18
C GLY A 380 -23.06 10.72 -9.36
N GLY A 381 -21.82 10.41 -9.75
CA GLY A 381 -21.07 11.04 -10.84
C GLY A 381 -20.92 10.21 -12.12
N GLU A 382 -21.71 9.16 -12.27
CA GLU A 382 -21.60 8.24 -13.40
C GLU A 382 -21.90 8.87 -14.77
N ASP A 383 -22.75 9.89 -14.78
CA ASP A 383 -23.20 10.60 -15.98
C ASP A 383 -22.43 11.91 -16.21
N ASP A 384 -21.46 12.26 -15.36
CA ASP A 384 -20.65 13.45 -15.58
C ASP A 384 -19.62 13.21 -16.71
N ASP A 385 -19.58 14.11 -17.69
CA ASP A 385 -18.57 14.11 -18.76
C ASP A 385 -17.13 14.32 -18.24
N GLY A 386 -16.98 14.86 -17.04
CA GLY A 386 -15.70 15.05 -16.38
C GLY A 386 -15.81 15.18 -14.87
N VAL A 387 -14.70 14.97 -14.19
CA VAL A 387 -14.60 14.98 -12.73
C VAL A 387 -13.52 15.95 -12.26
N LEU A 388 -13.77 16.60 -11.14
CA LEU A 388 -12.77 17.42 -10.45
C LEU A 388 -11.88 16.48 -9.64
N VAL A 389 -10.58 16.50 -9.87
CA VAL A 389 -9.61 15.79 -9.05
C VAL A 389 -8.78 16.80 -8.28
N THR A 390 -8.66 16.63 -6.96
CA THR A 390 -7.82 17.45 -6.10
C THR A 390 -6.77 16.58 -5.43
N ILE A 391 -5.50 16.97 -5.58
CA ILE A 391 -4.35 16.37 -4.91
C ILE A 391 -4.01 17.24 -3.70
N VAL A 392 -3.95 16.64 -2.52
CA VAL A 392 -3.70 17.34 -1.24
C VAL A 392 -2.40 16.82 -0.65
N PRO A 393 -1.29 17.60 -0.67
CA PRO A 393 -0.03 17.15 -0.08
C PRO A 393 -0.09 17.15 1.45
N LYS A 394 0.27 16.01 2.05
CA LYS A 394 0.17 15.74 3.48
C LYS A 394 1.53 15.73 4.16
N ALA A 395 2.47 14.96 3.60
CA ALA A 395 3.86 14.87 4.05
C ALA A 395 4.82 15.00 2.85
N GLY A 396 6.02 15.53 3.09
CA GLY A 396 7.01 15.75 2.03
C GLY A 396 6.68 16.89 1.07
N LYS A 397 6.04 17.97 1.55
CA LYS A 397 5.71 19.16 0.74
C LYS A 397 6.96 19.72 0.06
N GLY A 398 6.88 20.01 -1.24
CA GLY A 398 8.01 20.46 -2.05
C GLY A 398 9.04 19.37 -2.41
N LYS A 399 8.87 18.13 -1.91
CA LYS A 399 9.73 16.97 -2.20
C LYS A 399 9.12 16.00 -3.20
N VAL A 400 7.92 16.29 -3.70
CA VAL A 400 7.21 15.51 -4.70
C VAL A 400 6.62 16.42 -5.77
N SER A 401 6.70 15.99 -7.03
CA SER A 401 6.02 16.58 -8.16
C SER A 401 5.16 15.54 -8.89
N VAL A 402 4.14 16.02 -9.59
CA VAL A 402 3.23 15.21 -10.40
C VAL A 402 3.35 15.67 -11.85
N GLY A 403 3.53 14.73 -12.76
CA GLY A 403 3.66 14.99 -14.20
C GLY A 403 2.32 15.16 -14.92
N GLY A 404 1.24 14.57 -14.40
CA GLY A 404 -0.09 14.73 -14.97
C GLY A 404 -1.14 13.84 -14.31
N LEU A 405 -2.39 14.02 -14.76
CA LEU A 405 -3.55 13.27 -14.32
C LEU A 405 -4.34 12.79 -15.55
N ARG A 406 -4.83 11.55 -15.51
CA ARG A 406 -5.76 11.02 -16.53
C ARG A 406 -6.66 9.92 -15.99
N ILE A 407 -7.69 9.58 -16.74
CA ILE A 407 -8.60 8.46 -16.46
C ILE A 407 -8.52 7.47 -17.63
N ASP A 408 -8.44 6.18 -17.33
CA ASP A 408 -8.37 5.09 -18.30
C ASP A 408 -9.12 3.84 -17.79
N PHE A 409 -9.14 2.77 -18.58
CA PHE A 409 -9.74 1.49 -18.19
C PHE A 409 -8.67 0.42 -17.90
N SER A 410 -8.87 -0.33 -16.82
CA SER A 410 -8.12 -1.56 -16.52
C SER A 410 -9.02 -2.76 -16.72
N LYS A 411 -8.47 -3.81 -17.34
CA LYS A 411 -9.07 -5.15 -17.37
C LYS A 411 -8.61 -5.99 -16.19
#